data_AF-A0A397D5F9-F1
#
_entry.id   AF-A0A397D5F9-F1
#
_cell.length_a   1.000
_cell.length_b   1.000
_cell.length_c   1.000
_cell.angle_alpha   90.00
_cell.angle_beta   90.00
_cell.angle_gamma   90.00
#
_symmetry.space_group_name_H-M   'P 1'
#
loop_
_entity.id
_entity.type
_entity.pdbx_description
1 polymer ?
#
loop_
_entity_poly.entity_id
_entity_poly.type
_entity_poly.pdbx_seq_one_letter_code
_entity_poly.pdbx_strand_id
1 'polypeptide(L)'
;MNKLTNVESQRVMAVLGDMLDRLNYLTYVPLKRDYHLIGRLHENGVSAVGDQVEQLWQLDDGYENMDANAARREDVLGKIKLTVRSICRHMRENPRTPATPADPGDEMMTLIKFLSELTDLMFSQLSKTVEDETSKRDLMENMYNRRKQAEDDLVQLRDKLSDMRKTKEDDISHLDIQLQKLKGELATINKVATANELLLIQTQVKETLEKAYDQHSIEMQALLETYAQHEQLLQKNTMDHREVEDALRKAKCKIAVEVASTIEKYDQDMLAVTTEIDGLQERYTAELNEFQALSEHFVKIDEEQARIEEEERILEAIREEERREIQKLHNAAVRIQSMWRGSVVRREYAAKKKKGGKKGKKK
;
A
#
# COMPACT_ATOMS: atom_id res chain seq x y z
N MET A 1 -97.69 29.19 -25.02
CA MET A 1 -98.82 28.23 -25.06
C MET A 1 -98.75 27.51 -26.39
N ASN A 2 -98.49 26.20 -26.39
CA ASN A 2 -98.58 25.41 -27.62
C ASN A 2 -100.05 25.39 -28.07
N LYS A 3 -100.33 25.78 -29.31
CA LYS A 3 -101.66 25.57 -29.88
C LYS A 3 -101.73 24.13 -30.37
N LEU A 4 -102.70 23.37 -29.88
CA LEU A 4 -103.01 22.03 -30.40
C LEU A 4 -103.28 22.16 -31.89
N THR A 5 -102.47 21.52 -32.73
CA THR A 5 -102.57 21.63 -34.20
C THR A 5 -103.55 20.62 -34.80
N ASN A 6 -103.77 19.50 -34.13
CA ASN A 6 -104.71 18.47 -34.54
C ASN A 6 -106.15 18.85 -34.15
N VAL A 7 -107.05 18.83 -35.13
CA VAL A 7 -108.48 19.12 -34.97
C VAL A 7 -109.15 18.18 -33.96
N GLU A 8 -108.82 16.89 -33.94
CA GLU A 8 -109.37 15.96 -32.95
C GLU A 8 -108.88 16.29 -31.54
N SER A 9 -107.62 16.68 -31.38
CA SER A 9 -107.09 17.13 -30.09
C SER A 9 -107.76 18.42 -29.60
N GLN A 10 -108.06 19.36 -30.50
CA GLN A 10 -108.87 20.54 -30.17
C GLN A 10 -110.30 20.16 -29.77
N ARG A 11 -110.95 19.22 -30.48
CA ARG A 11 -112.31 18.74 -30.16
C ARG A 11 -112.37 18.07 -28.80
N VAL A 12 -111.42 17.21 -28.46
CA VAL A 12 -111.33 16.55 -27.14
C VAL A 12 -111.21 17.59 -26.03
N MET A 13 -110.32 18.57 -26.18
CA MET A 13 -110.15 19.64 -25.19
C MET A 13 -111.39 20.55 -25.08
N ALA A 14 -112.07 20.84 -26.19
CA ALA A 14 -113.32 21.61 -26.17
C ALA A 14 -114.46 20.86 -25.45
N VAL A 15 -114.55 19.54 -25.59
CA VAL A 15 -115.52 18.72 -24.85
C VAL A 15 -115.21 18.67 -23.36
N LEU A 16 -113.93 18.50 -22.98
CA LEU A 16 -113.52 18.52 -21.56
C LEU A 16 -113.77 19.90 -20.92
N GLY A 17 -113.48 20.99 -21.62
CA GLY A 17 -113.81 22.34 -21.19
C GLY A 17 -115.33 22.57 -21.03
N ASP A 18 -116.13 22.17 -22.03
CA ASP A 18 -117.60 22.30 -21.98
C ASP A 18 -118.23 21.47 -20.84
N MET A 19 -117.62 20.33 -20.46
CA MET A 19 -118.01 19.56 -19.29
C MET A 19 -117.64 20.24 -17.97
N LEU A 20 -116.41 20.76 -17.85
CA LEU A 20 -115.97 21.52 -16.68
C LEU A 20 -116.83 22.78 -16.45
N ASP A 21 -117.13 23.55 -17.50
CA ASP A 21 -117.99 24.72 -17.43
C ASP A 21 -119.40 24.37 -16.92
N ARG A 22 -120.01 23.30 -17.43
CA ARG A 22 -121.34 22.85 -16.99
C ARG A 22 -121.35 22.40 -15.53
N LEU A 23 -120.32 21.68 -15.09
CA LEU A 23 -120.19 21.28 -13.69
C LEU A 23 -120.01 22.52 -12.81
N ASN A 24 -119.14 23.46 -13.19
CA ASN A 24 -118.97 24.73 -12.49
C ASN A 24 -120.29 25.51 -12.38
N TYR A 25 -121.09 25.64 -13.45
CA TYR A 25 -122.40 26.31 -13.37
C TYR A 25 -123.36 25.63 -12.39
N LEU A 26 -123.34 24.30 -12.30
CA LEU A 26 -124.21 23.57 -11.38
C LEU A 26 -123.82 23.73 -9.90
N THR A 27 -122.59 24.13 -9.57
CA THR A 27 -122.22 24.48 -8.18
C THR A 27 -122.96 25.72 -7.64
N TYR A 28 -123.55 26.55 -8.51
CA TYR A 28 -124.33 27.71 -8.10
C TYR A 28 -125.84 27.40 -7.92
N VAL A 29 -126.28 26.17 -8.20
CA VAL A 29 -127.67 25.74 -8.02
C VAL A 29 -127.80 25.09 -6.63
N PRO A 30 -128.60 25.64 -5.70
CA PRO A 30 -128.72 25.05 -4.37
C PRO A 30 -129.44 23.70 -4.38
N LEU A 31 -128.87 22.76 -3.64
CA LEU A 31 -129.45 21.43 -3.36
C LEU A 31 -130.66 21.50 -2.40
N LYS A 32 -130.87 22.62 -1.70
CA LYS A 32 -132.00 22.85 -0.80
C LYS A 32 -132.82 24.03 -1.31
N ARG A 33 -134.15 23.93 -1.22
CA ARG A 33 -135.07 24.98 -1.68
C ARG A 33 -134.85 26.27 -0.92
N ASP A 34 -134.36 27.30 -1.61
CA ASP A 34 -134.27 28.67 -1.14
C ASP A 34 -135.19 29.56 -1.99
N TYR A 35 -136.42 29.77 -1.52
CA TYR A 35 -137.38 30.66 -2.18
C TYR A 35 -136.94 32.14 -2.16
N HIS A 36 -136.00 32.53 -1.27
CA HIS A 36 -135.37 33.85 -1.33
C HIS A 36 -134.31 33.96 -2.44
N LEU A 37 -133.76 32.84 -2.93
CA LEU A 37 -132.93 32.86 -4.14
C LEU A 37 -133.80 33.08 -5.38
N ILE A 38 -134.95 32.41 -5.50
CA ILE A 38 -135.89 32.61 -6.62
C ILE A 38 -136.31 34.09 -6.69
N GLY A 39 -136.77 34.67 -5.57
CA GLY A 39 -137.12 36.09 -5.51
C GLY A 39 -135.99 37.02 -5.93
N ARG A 40 -134.75 36.76 -5.48
CA ARG A 40 -133.57 37.52 -5.92
C ARG A 40 -133.25 37.33 -7.41
N LEU A 41 -133.50 36.16 -7.99
CA LEU A 41 -133.29 35.92 -9.44
C LEU A 41 -134.35 36.65 -10.27
N HIS A 42 -135.60 36.73 -9.80
CA HIS A 42 -136.65 37.57 -10.38
C HIS A 42 -136.30 39.06 -10.31
N GLU A 43 -135.90 39.56 -9.14
CA GLU A 43 -135.51 40.98 -8.93
C GLU A 43 -134.31 41.40 -9.78
N ASN A 44 -133.31 40.52 -9.95
CA ASN A 44 -132.14 40.78 -10.79
C ASN A 44 -132.38 40.60 -12.31
N GLY A 45 -133.64 40.42 -12.73
CA GLY A 45 -134.02 40.32 -14.14
C GLY A 45 -133.68 38.97 -14.80
N VAL A 46 -133.29 37.96 -14.03
CA VAL A 46 -132.94 36.61 -14.52
C VAL A 46 -134.08 35.62 -14.22
N SER A 47 -135.33 36.06 -14.44
CA SER A 47 -136.57 35.28 -14.20
C SER A 47 -136.45 33.87 -14.75
N ALA A 48 -136.07 33.72 -16.02
CA ALA A 48 -136.00 32.42 -16.69
C ALA A 48 -135.06 31.40 -16.02
N VAL A 49 -134.03 31.84 -15.28
CA VAL A 49 -133.20 30.93 -14.46
C VAL A 49 -133.90 30.60 -13.14
N GLY A 50 -134.51 31.59 -12.48
CA GLY A 50 -135.34 31.38 -11.29
C GLY A 50 -136.48 30.39 -11.54
N ASP A 51 -137.25 30.61 -12.61
CA ASP A 51 -138.37 29.77 -13.05
C ASP A 51 -137.91 28.33 -13.37
N GLN A 52 -136.71 28.17 -13.95
CA GLN A 52 -136.15 26.84 -14.23
C GLN A 52 -135.54 26.15 -13.02
N VAL A 53 -134.98 26.88 -12.06
CA VAL A 53 -134.51 26.33 -10.77
C VAL A 53 -135.71 25.94 -9.91
N GLU A 54 -136.79 26.72 -9.92
CA GLU A 54 -138.05 26.36 -9.27
C GLU A 54 -138.67 25.12 -9.93
N GLN A 55 -138.73 25.07 -11.27
CA GLN A 55 -139.17 23.88 -11.99
C GLN A 55 -138.28 22.66 -11.70
N LEU A 56 -136.96 22.85 -11.57
CA LEU A 56 -136.04 21.79 -11.18
C LEU A 56 -136.38 21.27 -9.77
N TRP A 57 -136.53 22.14 -8.77
CA TRP A 57 -136.92 21.73 -7.41
C TRP A 57 -138.30 21.08 -7.33
N GLN A 58 -139.27 21.51 -8.15
CA GLN A 58 -140.58 20.85 -8.27
C GLN A 58 -140.49 19.46 -8.92
N LEU A 59 -139.64 19.31 -9.94
CA LEU A 59 -139.37 18.02 -10.57
C LEU A 59 -138.60 17.07 -9.64
N ASP A 60 -137.69 17.61 -8.82
CA ASP A 60 -136.94 16.86 -7.80
C ASP A 60 -137.87 16.38 -6.67
N ASP A 61 -138.76 17.25 -6.17
CA ASP A 61 -139.82 16.88 -5.21
C ASP A 61 -140.72 15.76 -5.75
N GLY A 62 -141.11 15.90 -7.02
CA GLY A 62 -141.87 14.89 -7.74
C GLY A 62 -141.09 13.61 -8.02
N TYR A 63 -139.76 13.66 -8.04
CA TYR A 63 -138.90 12.50 -8.27
C TYR A 63 -138.61 11.73 -6.97
N GLU A 64 -138.31 12.44 -5.88
CA GLU A 64 -138.09 11.85 -4.54
C GLU A 64 -139.37 11.19 -4.00
N ASN A 65 -140.53 11.81 -4.20
CA ASN A 65 -141.82 11.31 -3.72
C ASN A 65 -142.54 10.37 -4.71
N MET A 66 -141.89 9.92 -5.80
CA MET A 66 -142.52 9.05 -6.81
C MET A 66 -142.35 7.54 -6.55
N ASP A 67 -143.48 6.84 -6.56
CA ASP A 67 -143.56 5.37 -6.63
C ASP A 67 -142.71 4.78 -7.78
N ALA A 68 -142.35 3.50 -7.65
CA ALA A 68 -141.37 2.81 -8.47
C ALA A 68 -141.78 2.48 -9.93
N ASN A 69 -142.55 3.35 -10.58
CA ASN A 69 -142.89 3.22 -12.01
C ASN A 69 -141.75 3.79 -12.89
N ALA A 70 -140.88 2.89 -13.38
CA ALA A 70 -139.66 3.24 -14.09
C ALA A 70 -139.86 4.19 -15.30
N ALA A 71 -140.90 3.98 -16.10
CA ALA A 71 -141.16 4.82 -17.28
C ALA A 71 -141.50 6.27 -16.93
N ARG A 72 -142.18 6.50 -15.79
CA ARG A 72 -142.47 7.85 -15.29
C ARG A 72 -141.22 8.49 -14.69
N ARG A 73 -140.42 7.73 -13.94
CA ARG A 73 -139.12 8.20 -13.42
C ARG A 73 -138.16 8.58 -14.54
N GLU A 74 -138.10 7.82 -15.63
CA GLU A 74 -137.20 8.14 -16.76
C GLU A 74 -137.67 9.39 -17.53
N ASP A 75 -138.98 9.60 -17.69
CA ASP A 75 -139.53 10.84 -18.24
C ASP A 75 -139.26 12.05 -17.33
N VAL A 76 -139.37 11.89 -16.00
CA VAL A 76 -138.99 12.94 -15.03
C VAL A 76 -137.47 13.21 -15.05
N LEU A 77 -136.62 12.19 -15.08
CA LEU A 77 -135.17 12.35 -15.25
C LEU A 77 -134.81 12.97 -16.60
N GLY A 78 -135.58 12.68 -17.66
CA GLY A 78 -135.46 13.33 -18.96
C GLY A 78 -135.75 14.82 -18.86
N LYS A 79 -136.83 15.20 -18.18
CA LYS A 79 -137.19 16.58 -17.88
C LYS A 79 -136.16 17.29 -17.01
N ILE A 80 -135.67 16.65 -15.94
CA ILE A 80 -134.57 17.14 -15.09
C ILE A 80 -133.30 17.37 -15.93
N LYS A 81 -132.91 16.43 -16.79
CA LYS A 81 -131.75 16.60 -17.70
C LYS A 81 -131.96 17.76 -18.68
N LEU A 82 -133.19 18.01 -19.14
CA LEU A 82 -133.51 19.12 -20.04
C LEU A 82 -133.53 20.47 -19.30
N THR A 83 -134.11 20.55 -18.09
CA THR A 83 -134.08 21.77 -17.26
C THR A 83 -132.66 22.07 -16.81
N VAL A 84 -131.89 21.10 -16.32
CA VAL A 84 -130.45 21.24 -16.01
C VAL A 84 -129.65 21.75 -17.21
N ARG A 85 -129.84 21.18 -18.41
CA ARG A 85 -129.19 21.69 -19.63
C ARG A 85 -129.61 23.11 -19.96
N SER A 86 -130.88 23.46 -19.75
CA SER A 86 -131.38 24.81 -20.01
C SER A 86 -130.89 25.82 -18.97
N ILE A 87 -130.75 25.43 -17.70
CA ILE A 87 -130.14 26.24 -16.64
C ILE A 87 -128.68 26.51 -17.02
N CYS A 88 -127.87 25.48 -17.31
CA CYS A 88 -126.49 25.67 -17.75
C CYS A 88 -126.38 26.54 -19.01
N ARG A 89 -127.35 26.46 -19.93
CA ARG A 89 -127.42 27.31 -21.12
C ARG A 89 -127.75 28.76 -20.77
N HIS A 90 -128.79 28.99 -19.98
CA HIS A 90 -129.18 30.34 -19.56
C HIS A 90 -128.12 31.02 -18.67
N MET A 91 -127.39 30.26 -17.85
CA MET A 91 -126.25 30.75 -17.07
C MET A 91 -125.04 31.09 -17.95
N ARG A 92 -124.80 30.32 -19.02
CA ARG A 92 -123.79 30.67 -20.06
C ARG A 92 -124.18 31.90 -20.86
N GLU A 93 -125.46 32.05 -21.19
CA GLU A 93 -125.99 33.18 -21.97
C GLU A 93 -126.18 34.46 -21.13
N ASN A 94 -126.36 34.34 -19.79
CA ASN A 94 -126.50 35.46 -18.86
C ASN A 94 -125.51 35.38 -17.68
N PRO A 95 -124.27 35.90 -17.80
CA PRO A 95 -123.22 35.81 -16.76
C PRO A 95 -123.45 36.66 -15.50
N ARG A 96 -124.66 37.19 -15.28
CA ARG A 96 -124.98 38.20 -14.25
C ARG A 96 -125.75 37.66 -13.04
N THR A 97 -125.86 36.34 -12.88
CA THR A 97 -126.49 35.74 -11.69
C THR A 97 -125.63 35.96 -10.44
N PRO A 98 -126.06 36.79 -9.45
CA PRO A 98 -125.28 37.03 -8.24
C PRO A 98 -125.62 35.98 -7.17
N ALA A 99 -125.62 34.71 -7.58
CA ALA A 99 -125.74 33.59 -6.66
C ALA A 99 -124.37 33.35 -6.03
N THR A 100 -124.25 33.47 -4.70
CA THR A 100 -123.16 32.81 -3.98
C THR A 100 -123.20 31.32 -4.31
N PRO A 101 -122.06 30.64 -4.52
CA PRO A 101 -122.05 29.20 -4.69
C PRO A 101 -122.79 28.58 -3.50
N ALA A 102 -123.82 27.78 -3.79
CA ALA A 102 -124.44 26.98 -2.74
C ALA A 102 -123.45 25.87 -2.39
N ASP A 103 -123.32 25.54 -1.11
CA ASP A 103 -122.32 24.60 -0.58
C ASP A 103 -122.23 23.32 -1.44
N PRO A 104 -121.26 23.20 -2.38
CA PRO A 104 -121.27 22.15 -3.38
C PRO A 104 -120.70 20.91 -2.72
N GLY A 105 -121.47 19.82 -2.71
CA GLY A 105 -121.06 18.58 -2.06
C GLY A 105 -119.63 18.15 -2.47
N ASP A 106 -118.85 17.69 -1.49
CA ASP A 106 -117.40 17.44 -1.61
C ASP A 106 -117.05 16.50 -2.80
N GLU A 107 -117.94 15.56 -3.12
CA GLU A 107 -117.87 14.67 -4.28
C GLU A 107 -117.83 15.44 -5.62
N MET A 108 -118.62 16.51 -5.75
CA MET A 108 -118.71 17.34 -6.96
C MET A 108 -117.46 18.18 -7.15
N MET A 109 -116.93 18.78 -6.07
CA MET A 109 -115.67 19.51 -6.09
C MET A 109 -114.48 18.60 -6.40
N THR A 110 -114.48 17.38 -5.85
CA THR A 110 -113.49 16.34 -6.15
C THR A 110 -113.54 15.91 -7.63
N LEU A 111 -114.74 15.74 -8.21
CA LEU A 111 -114.91 15.43 -9.63
C LEU A 111 -114.40 16.55 -10.54
N ILE A 112 -114.71 17.81 -10.23
CA ILE A 112 -114.22 18.99 -10.98
C ILE A 112 -112.68 19.03 -10.94
N LYS A 113 -112.06 18.77 -9.77
CA LYS A 113 -110.61 18.74 -9.63
C LYS A 113 -109.96 17.65 -10.50
N PHE A 114 -110.45 16.40 -10.44
CA PHE A 114 -109.91 15.33 -11.27
C PHE A 114 -110.11 15.56 -12.77
N LEU A 115 -111.23 16.15 -13.18
CA LEU A 115 -111.43 16.54 -14.59
C LEU A 115 -110.48 17.65 -15.02
N SER A 116 -110.13 18.59 -14.13
CA SER A 116 -109.10 19.61 -14.40
C SER A 116 -107.72 18.97 -14.59
N GLU A 117 -107.28 18.13 -13.64
CA GLU A 117 -105.97 17.44 -13.71
C GLU A 117 -105.86 16.53 -14.95
N LEU A 118 -106.94 15.83 -15.32
CA LEU A 118 -107.01 15.05 -16.56
C LEU A 118 -106.92 15.94 -17.80
N THR A 119 -107.57 17.10 -17.78
CA THR A 119 -107.55 18.07 -18.88
C THR A 119 -106.14 18.64 -19.09
N ASP A 120 -105.41 18.95 -18.02
CA ASP A 120 -104.01 19.39 -18.07
C ASP A 120 -103.06 18.29 -18.58
N LEU A 121 -103.25 17.05 -18.12
CA LEU A 121 -102.45 15.90 -18.58
C LEU A 121 -102.71 15.59 -20.06
N MET A 122 -103.97 15.61 -20.49
CA MET A 122 -104.36 15.43 -21.88
C MET A 122 -103.83 16.57 -22.76
N PHE A 123 -103.89 17.82 -22.30
CA PHE A 123 -103.26 18.94 -22.98
C PHE A 123 -101.75 18.73 -23.15
N SER A 124 -101.05 18.31 -22.09
CA SER A 124 -99.61 18.06 -22.11
C SER A 124 -99.21 16.96 -23.10
N GLN A 125 -99.95 15.84 -23.13
CA GLN A 125 -99.66 14.74 -24.06
C GLN A 125 -100.04 15.07 -25.51
N LEU A 126 -101.20 15.70 -25.74
CA LEU A 126 -101.66 16.09 -27.08
C LEU A 126 -100.91 17.30 -27.66
N SER A 127 -100.17 18.05 -26.83
CA SER A 127 -99.31 19.16 -27.26
C SER A 127 -97.87 18.74 -27.60
N LYS A 128 -97.50 17.47 -27.40
CA LYS A 128 -96.23 16.93 -27.90
C LYS A 128 -96.33 16.62 -29.37
N THR A 129 -95.32 17.01 -30.13
CA THR A 129 -95.21 16.66 -31.54
C THR A 129 -94.56 15.28 -31.70
N VAL A 130 -94.73 14.67 -32.88
CA VAL A 130 -93.96 13.48 -33.26
C VAL A 130 -92.46 13.80 -33.30
N GLU A 131 -92.11 15.04 -33.68
CA GLU A 131 -90.74 15.56 -33.75
C GLU A 131 -90.06 15.64 -32.37
N ASP A 132 -90.80 15.93 -31.29
CA ASP A 132 -90.28 15.93 -29.92
C ASP A 132 -89.90 14.50 -29.46
N GLU A 133 -90.76 13.51 -29.73
CA GLU A 133 -90.48 12.12 -29.36
C GLU A 133 -89.47 11.44 -30.30
N THR A 134 -89.28 11.90 -31.55
CA THR A 134 -88.10 11.51 -32.35
C THR A 134 -86.82 12.15 -31.80
N SER A 135 -86.80 13.46 -31.57
CA SER A 135 -85.62 14.16 -31.02
C SER A 135 -85.15 13.57 -29.69
N LYS A 136 -86.09 13.16 -28.83
CA LYS A 136 -85.80 12.46 -27.56
C LYS A 136 -85.26 11.05 -27.75
N ARG A 137 -85.75 10.30 -28.75
CA ARG A 137 -85.22 8.98 -29.12
C ARG A 137 -83.78 9.12 -29.64
N ASP A 138 -83.55 10.06 -30.54
CA ASP A 138 -82.25 10.34 -31.14
C ASP A 138 -81.24 10.79 -30.07
N LEU A 139 -81.68 11.60 -29.09
CA LEU A 139 -80.85 11.98 -27.93
C LEU A 139 -80.48 10.76 -27.08
N MET A 140 -81.44 9.85 -26.81
CA MET A 140 -81.16 8.61 -26.07
C MET A 140 -80.22 7.68 -26.83
N GLU A 141 -80.36 7.56 -28.16
CA GLU A 141 -79.46 6.78 -29.01
C GLU A 141 -78.05 7.38 -29.04
N ASN A 142 -77.92 8.70 -29.18
CA ASN A 142 -76.63 9.39 -29.09
C ASN A 142 -75.95 9.20 -27.73
N MET A 143 -76.72 9.25 -26.63
CA MET A 143 -76.20 8.97 -25.28
C MET A 143 -75.79 7.51 -25.11
N TYR A 144 -76.55 6.56 -25.67
CA TYR A 144 -76.19 5.15 -25.68
C TYR A 144 -74.92 4.88 -26.48
N ASN A 145 -74.81 5.40 -27.70
CA ASN A 145 -73.64 5.25 -28.56
C ASN A 145 -72.40 5.90 -27.96
N ARG A 146 -72.52 7.09 -27.36
CA ARG A 146 -71.43 7.75 -26.64
C ARG A 146 -70.98 6.99 -25.38
N ARG A 147 -71.92 6.39 -24.65
CA ARG A 147 -71.61 5.50 -23.53
C ARG A 147 -70.87 4.24 -24.00
N LYS A 148 -71.36 3.60 -25.07
CA LYS A 148 -70.75 2.41 -25.64
C LYS A 148 -69.32 2.68 -26.11
N GLN A 149 -69.09 3.78 -26.83
CA GLN A 149 -67.74 4.19 -27.23
C GLN A 149 -66.82 4.41 -26.00
N ALA A 150 -67.31 5.03 -24.93
CA ALA A 150 -66.53 5.21 -23.71
C ALA A 150 -66.25 3.88 -22.97
N GLU A 151 -67.16 2.90 -23.05
CA GLU A 151 -66.93 1.54 -22.53
C GLU A 151 -65.89 0.79 -23.39
N ASP A 152 -65.97 0.88 -24.72
CA ASP A 152 -64.98 0.32 -25.67
C ASP A 152 -63.59 0.96 -25.48
N ASP A 153 -63.51 2.28 -25.33
CA ASP A 153 -62.27 3.02 -25.06
C ASP A 153 -61.66 2.63 -23.69
N LEU A 154 -62.50 2.43 -22.66
CA LEU A 154 -62.05 1.95 -21.34
C LEU A 154 -61.48 0.54 -21.39
N VAL A 155 -62.04 -0.36 -22.22
CA VAL A 155 -61.48 -1.70 -22.46
C VAL A 155 -60.13 -1.58 -23.16
N GLN A 156 -60.04 -0.84 -24.27
CA GLN A 156 -58.77 -0.64 -24.98
C GLN A 156 -57.67 -0.02 -24.12
N LEU A 157 -58.02 0.93 -23.23
CA LEU A 157 -57.06 1.53 -22.29
C LEU A 157 -56.62 0.54 -21.20
N ARG A 158 -57.50 -0.34 -20.73
CA ARG A 158 -57.14 -1.41 -19.79
C ARG A 158 -56.22 -2.44 -20.44
N ASP A 159 -56.50 -2.85 -21.67
CA ASP A 159 -55.69 -3.80 -22.41
C ASP A 159 -54.30 -3.24 -22.67
N LYS A 160 -54.20 -2.00 -23.20
CA LYS A 160 -52.91 -1.30 -23.37
C LYS A 160 -52.14 -1.15 -22.06
N LEU A 161 -52.83 -0.90 -20.95
CA LEU A 161 -52.19 -0.78 -19.63
C LEU A 161 -51.71 -2.15 -19.11
N SER A 162 -52.44 -3.22 -19.40
CA SER A 162 -52.02 -4.61 -19.13
C SER A 162 -50.78 -4.98 -19.94
N ASP A 163 -50.79 -4.72 -21.24
CA ASP A 163 -49.66 -4.99 -22.14
C ASP A 163 -48.41 -4.20 -21.72
N MET A 164 -48.55 -2.90 -21.45
CA MET A 164 -47.45 -2.04 -20.96
C MET A 164 -46.90 -2.48 -19.59
N ARG A 165 -47.72 -3.10 -18.73
CA ARG A 165 -47.24 -3.70 -17.48
C ARG A 165 -46.48 -4.99 -17.74
N LYS A 166 -46.98 -5.83 -18.66
CA LYS A 166 -46.34 -7.09 -19.02
C LYS A 166 -44.99 -6.86 -19.69
N THR A 167 -44.90 -5.98 -20.69
CA THR A 167 -43.62 -5.66 -21.35
C THR A 167 -42.60 -5.10 -20.36
N LYS A 168 -43.03 -4.24 -19.42
CA LYS A 168 -42.17 -3.75 -18.34
C LYS A 168 -41.66 -4.88 -17.44
N GLU A 169 -42.50 -5.85 -17.09
CA GLU A 169 -42.10 -7.00 -16.27
C GLU A 169 -41.12 -7.92 -17.03
N ASP A 170 -41.39 -8.16 -18.31
CA ASP A 170 -40.51 -8.90 -19.22
C ASP A 170 -39.13 -8.20 -19.32
N ASP A 171 -39.09 -6.88 -19.53
CA ASP A 171 -37.88 -6.05 -19.57
C ASP A 171 -37.10 -6.09 -18.23
N ILE A 172 -37.80 -5.99 -17.09
CA ILE A 172 -37.19 -6.10 -15.76
C ILE A 172 -36.55 -7.49 -15.59
N SER A 173 -37.25 -8.56 -15.96
CA SER A 173 -36.73 -9.92 -15.85
C SER A 173 -35.48 -10.14 -16.72
N HIS A 174 -35.48 -9.59 -17.94
CA HIS A 174 -34.34 -9.64 -18.85
C HIS A 174 -33.14 -8.85 -18.31
N LEU A 175 -33.37 -7.65 -17.78
CA LEU A 175 -32.31 -6.83 -17.16
C LEU A 175 -31.74 -7.48 -15.88
N ASP A 176 -32.55 -8.15 -15.05
CA ASP A 176 -32.04 -8.85 -13.88
C ASP A 176 -31.18 -10.07 -14.28
N ILE A 177 -31.60 -10.84 -15.30
CA ILE A 177 -30.78 -11.92 -15.86
C ILE A 177 -29.42 -11.39 -16.37
N GLN A 178 -29.42 -10.26 -17.08
CA GLN A 178 -28.17 -9.61 -17.51
C GLN A 178 -27.30 -9.16 -16.33
N LEU A 179 -27.91 -8.55 -15.30
CA LEU A 179 -27.20 -8.15 -14.08
C LEU A 179 -26.59 -9.34 -13.33
N GLN A 180 -27.31 -10.45 -13.20
CA GLN A 180 -26.80 -11.67 -12.58
C GLN A 180 -25.64 -12.26 -13.39
N LYS A 181 -25.75 -12.30 -14.72
CA LYS A 181 -24.67 -12.76 -15.61
C LYS A 181 -23.41 -11.90 -15.45
N LEU A 182 -23.54 -10.57 -15.55
CA LEU A 182 -22.41 -9.63 -15.42
C LEU A 182 -21.76 -9.68 -14.02
N LYS A 183 -22.55 -9.86 -12.95
CA LYS A 183 -22.03 -10.10 -11.59
C LYS A 183 -21.21 -11.39 -11.52
N GLY A 184 -21.67 -12.47 -12.17
CA GLY A 184 -20.96 -13.75 -12.23
C GLY A 184 -19.66 -13.67 -13.03
N GLU A 185 -19.68 -12.98 -14.18
CA GLU A 185 -18.49 -12.72 -14.99
C GLU A 185 -17.46 -11.89 -14.22
N LEU A 186 -17.87 -10.81 -13.56
CA LEU A 186 -16.99 -9.95 -12.75
C LEU A 186 -16.41 -10.69 -11.55
N ALA A 187 -17.19 -11.52 -10.86
CA ALA A 187 -16.68 -12.38 -9.78
C ALA A 187 -15.65 -13.41 -10.29
N THR A 188 -15.87 -13.95 -11.49
CA THR A 188 -14.94 -14.90 -12.13
C THR A 188 -13.65 -14.22 -12.55
N ILE A 189 -13.73 -13.03 -13.18
CA ILE A 189 -12.58 -12.21 -13.56
C ILE A 189 -11.76 -11.84 -12.32
N ASN A 190 -12.40 -11.35 -11.25
CA ASN A 190 -11.69 -11.01 -10.00
C ASN A 190 -10.99 -12.22 -9.38
N LYS A 191 -11.62 -13.41 -9.40
CA LYS A 191 -11.00 -14.65 -8.91
C LYS A 191 -9.80 -15.09 -9.75
N VAL A 192 -9.88 -14.94 -11.08
CA VAL A 192 -8.75 -15.27 -11.98
C VAL A 192 -7.63 -14.24 -11.87
N ALA A 193 -7.95 -12.95 -11.80
CA ALA A 193 -6.98 -11.87 -11.63
C ALA A 193 -6.19 -12.05 -10.32
N THR A 194 -6.88 -12.19 -9.19
CA THR A 194 -6.23 -12.42 -7.88
C THR A 194 -5.40 -13.72 -7.86
N ALA A 195 -5.85 -14.80 -8.48
CA ALA A 195 -5.05 -16.03 -8.61
C ALA A 195 -3.79 -15.82 -9.47
N ASN A 196 -3.89 -15.07 -10.57
CA ASN A 196 -2.76 -14.75 -11.44
C ASN A 196 -1.75 -13.82 -10.77
N GLU A 197 -2.20 -12.81 -10.02
CA GLU A 197 -1.35 -11.94 -9.20
C GLU A 197 -0.58 -12.74 -8.14
N LEU A 198 -1.26 -13.66 -7.46
CA LEU A 198 -0.66 -14.51 -6.42
C LEU A 198 0.38 -15.47 -7.03
N LEU A 199 0.10 -16.05 -8.21
CA LEU A 199 1.06 -16.85 -8.99
C LEU A 199 2.27 -16.02 -9.47
N LEU A 200 2.05 -14.77 -9.91
CA LEU A 200 3.13 -13.87 -10.32
C LEU A 200 4.06 -13.55 -9.14
N ILE A 201 3.48 -13.17 -7.99
CA ILE A 201 4.22 -12.93 -6.75
C ILE A 201 4.99 -14.19 -6.33
N GLN A 202 4.36 -15.37 -6.34
CA GLN A 202 5.02 -16.63 -5.99
C GLN A 202 6.18 -16.96 -6.93
N THR A 203 6.00 -16.75 -8.24
CA THR A 203 7.04 -17.00 -9.24
C THR A 203 8.21 -16.03 -9.06
N GLN A 204 7.93 -14.74 -8.83
CA GLN A 204 8.95 -13.72 -8.64
C GLN A 204 9.73 -13.90 -7.33
N VAL A 205 9.07 -14.32 -6.23
CA VAL A 205 9.73 -14.71 -4.98
C VAL A 205 10.60 -15.95 -5.15
N LYS A 206 10.17 -16.93 -5.95
CA LYS A 206 11.01 -18.09 -6.26
C LYS A 206 12.25 -17.67 -7.05
N GLU A 207 12.09 -16.85 -8.10
CA GLU A 207 13.18 -16.40 -8.96
C GLU A 207 14.21 -15.53 -8.19
N THR A 208 13.76 -14.67 -7.27
CA THR A 208 14.70 -13.90 -6.42
C THR A 208 15.43 -14.77 -5.42
N LEU A 209 14.79 -15.79 -4.85
CA LEU A 209 15.43 -16.76 -3.96
C LEU A 209 16.47 -17.62 -4.70
N GLU A 210 16.14 -18.08 -5.91
CA GLU A 210 17.01 -18.88 -6.78
C GLU A 210 18.26 -18.07 -7.17
N LYS A 211 18.09 -16.82 -7.63
CA LYS A 211 19.21 -15.90 -7.89
C LYS A 211 20.07 -15.60 -6.67
N ALA A 212 19.47 -15.44 -5.48
CA ALA A 212 20.21 -15.22 -4.24
C ALA A 212 21.03 -16.45 -3.83
N TYR A 213 20.48 -17.66 -4.06
CA TYR A 213 21.18 -18.91 -3.81
C TYR A 213 22.36 -19.12 -4.79
N ASP A 214 22.15 -18.87 -6.08
CA ASP A 214 23.19 -18.96 -7.10
C ASP A 214 24.33 -17.96 -6.83
N GLN A 215 23.99 -16.70 -6.50
CA GLN A 215 24.96 -15.67 -6.14
C GLN A 215 25.77 -16.07 -4.90
N HIS A 216 25.11 -16.56 -3.84
CA HIS A 216 25.79 -17.06 -2.65
C HIS A 216 26.67 -18.30 -2.96
N SER A 217 26.25 -19.17 -3.87
CA SER A 217 27.03 -20.33 -4.30
C SER A 217 28.33 -19.91 -5.00
N ILE A 218 28.25 -18.92 -5.90
CA ILE A 218 29.41 -18.32 -6.59
C ILE A 218 30.36 -17.65 -5.57
N GLU A 219 29.83 -16.86 -4.64
CA GLU A 219 30.61 -16.20 -3.60
C GLU A 219 31.30 -17.21 -2.65
N MET A 220 30.58 -18.27 -2.26
CA MET A 220 31.15 -19.37 -1.46
C MET A 220 32.27 -20.09 -2.20
N GLN A 221 32.09 -20.37 -3.49
CA GLN A 221 33.14 -21.01 -4.30
C GLN A 221 34.38 -20.12 -4.44
N ALA A 222 34.21 -18.82 -4.71
CA ALA A 222 35.33 -17.87 -4.75
C ALA A 222 36.06 -17.75 -3.39
N LEU A 223 35.32 -17.82 -2.28
CA LEU A 223 35.89 -17.83 -0.93
C LEU A 223 36.69 -19.11 -0.64
N LEU A 224 36.20 -20.27 -1.10
CA LEU A 224 36.93 -21.55 -1.00
C LEU A 224 38.19 -21.57 -1.88
N GLU A 225 38.15 -21.00 -3.09
CA GLU A 225 39.31 -20.88 -3.97
C GLU A 225 40.38 -19.95 -3.37
N THR A 226 40.00 -18.80 -2.81
CA THR A 226 40.94 -17.89 -2.12
C THR A 226 41.48 -18.49 -0.82
N TYR A 227 40.68 -19.24 -0.06
CA TYR A 227 41.16 -20.01 1.10
C TYR A 227 42.24 -21.02 0.69
N ALA A 228 41.98 -21.84 -0.34
CA ALA A 228 42.94 -22.83 -0.84
C ALA A 228 44.23 -22.19 -1.36
N GLN A 229 44.15 -21.03 -2.03
CA GLN A 229 45.33 -20.26 -2.45
C GLN A 229 46.15 -19.77 -1.25
N HIS A 230 45.50 -19.26 -0.20
CA HIS A 230 46.18 -18.83 1.02
C HIS A 230 46.80 -20.00 1.80
N GLU A 231 46.15 -21.16 1.84
CA GLU A 231 46.68 -22.38 2.46
C GLU A 231 47.94 -22.87 1.73
N GLN A 232 47.92 -22.93 0.39
CA GLN A 232 49.09 -23.27 -0.42
C GLN A 232 50.24 -22.28 -0.23
N LEU A 233 49.95 -20.98 -0.18
CA LEU A 233 50.95 -19.94 0.03
C LEU A 233 51.57 -20.00 1.44
N LEU A 234 50.76 -20.31 2.46
CA LEU A 234 51.23 -20.53 3.83
C LEU A 234 52.13 -21.77 3.92
N GLN A 235 51.73 -22.88 3.29
CA GLN A 235 52.51 -24.12 3.24
C GLN A 235 53.86 -23.88 2.56
N LYS A 236 53.86 -23.19 1.40
CA LYS A 236 55.07 -22.81 0.68
C LYS A 236 55.99 -21.94 1.54
N ASN A 237 55.49 -20.83 2.09
CA ASN A 237 56.30 -19.94 2.92
C ASN A 237 56.89 -20.66 4.13
N THR A 238 56.16 -21.60 4.73
CA THR A 238 56.63 -22.41 5.86
C THR A 238 57.78 -23.35 5.44
N MET A 239 57.71 -23.93 4.24
CA MET A 239 58.78 -24.73 3.65
C MET A 239 60.01 -23.88 3.33
N ASP A 240 59.82 -22.76 2.60
CA ASP A 240 60.88 -21.82 2.23
C ASP A 240 61.61 -21.28 3.47
N HIS A 241 60.88 -20.90 4.53
CA HIS A 241 61.47 -20.46 5.80
C HIS A 241 62.24 -21.57 6.52
N ARG A 242 61.74 -22.82 6.50
CA ARG A 242 62.44 -23.96 7.10
C ARG A 242 63.74 -24.28 6.38
N GLU A 243 63.75 -24.22 5.05
CA GLU A 243 64.97 -24.42 4.26
C GLU A 243 66.02 -23.33 4.53
N VAL A 244 65.59 -22.07 4.61
CA VAL A 244 66.45 -20.94 5.02
C VAL A 244 66.98 -21.12 6.44
N GLU A 245 66.14 -21.53 7.40
CA GLU A 245 66.57 -21.76 8.78
C GLU A 245 67.60 -22.91 8.86
N ASP A 246 67.34 -24.05 8.22
CA ASP A 246 68.26 -25.19 8.22
C ASP A 246 69.57 -24.87 7.47
N ALA A 247 69.55 -24.02 6.43
CA ALA A 247 70.76 -23.50 5.80
C ALA A 247 71.57 -22.59 6.75
N LEU A 248 70.91 -21.67 7.45
CA LEU A 248 71.55 -20.78 8.44
C LEU A 248 72.11 -21.56 9.64
N ARG A 249 71.40 -22.59 10.12
CA ARG A 249 71.87 -23.50 11.16
C ARG A 249 73.14 -24.24 10.71
N LYS A 250 73.16 -24.80 9.49
CA LYS A 250 74.34 -25.46 8.91
C LYS A 250 75.53 -24.49 8.77
N ALA A 251 75.28 -23.26 8.29
CA ALA A 251 76.31 -22.23 8.18
C ALA A 251 76.88 -21.83 9.55
N LYS A 252 76.02 -21.63 10.56
CA LYS A 252 76.42 -21.37 11.95
C LYS A 252 77.29 -22.49 12.52
N CYS A 253 76.90 -23.75 12.33
CA CYS A 253 77.69 -24.91 12.76
C CYS A 253 79.05 -24.97 12.06
N LYS A 254 79.11 -24.72 10.74
CA LYS A 254 80.36 -24.68 9.97
C LYS A 254 81.32 -23.61 10.49
N ILE A 255 80.83 -22.37 10.66
CA ILE A 255 81.63 -21.25 11.19
C ILE A 255 82.08 -21.55 12.63
N ALA A 256 81.23 -22.14 13.48
CA ALA A 256 81.62 -22.52 14.84
C ALA A 256 82.76 -23.56 14.87
N VAL A 257 82.74 -24.53 13.95
CA VAL A 257 83.84 -25.52 13.81
C VAL A 257 85.10 -24.87 13.26
N GLU A 258 85.00 -23.98 12.27
CA GLU A 258 86.13 -23.22 11.71
C GLU A 258 86.79 -22.33 12.78
N VAL A 259 86.00 -21.64 13.61
CA VAL A 259 86.49 -20.85 14.74
C VAL A 259 87.14 -21.75 15.80
N ALA A 260 86.52 -22.86 16.19
CA ALA A 260 87.10 -23.79 17.16
C ALA A 260 88.46 -24.35 16.69
N SER A 261 88.55 -24.77 15.42
CA SER A 261 89.81 -25.23 14.82
C SER A 261 90.86 -24.14 14.71
N THR A 262 90.46 -22.88 14.47
CA THR A 262 91.37 -21.73 14.45
C THR A 262 91.91 -21.41 15.85
N ILE A 263 91.07 -21.50 16.88
CA ILE A 263 91.48 -21.35 18.29
C ILE A 263 92.44 -22.46 18.69
N GLU A 264 92.07 -23.72 18.44
CA GLU A 264 92.92 -24.88 18.76
C GLU A 264 94.31 -24.76 18.11
N LYS A 265 94.36 -24.34 16.84
CA LYS A 265 95.62 -24.13 16.14
C LYS A 265 96.42 -22.96 16.73
N TYR A 266 95.77 -21.84 17.06
CA TYR A 266 96.42 -20.71 17.71
C TYR A 266 96.99 -21.10 19.08
N ASP A 267 96.25 -21.86 19.89
CA ASP A 267 96.71 -22.34 21.20
C ASP A 267 97.90 -23.31 21.05
N GLN A 268 97.90 -24.18 20.03
CA GLN A 268 99.04 -25.04 19.69
C GLN A 268 100.28 -24.24 19.25
N ASP A 269 100.11 -23.27 18.33
CA ASP A 269 101.19 -22.41 17.83
C ASP A 269 101.77 -21.56 18.98
N MET A 270 100.93 -21.00 19.85
CA MET A 270 101.35 -20.23 21.03
C MET A 270 102.08 -21.09 22.08
N LEU A 271 101.62 -22.34 22.31
CA LEU A 271 102.29 -23.27 23.20
C LEU A 271 103.66 -23.66 22.64
N ALA A 272 103.77 -23.91 21.33
CA ALA A 272 105.05 -24.19 20.68
C ALA A 272 106.03 -23.03 20.83
N VAL A 273 105.59 -21.79 20.54
CA VAL A 273 106.41 -20.57 20.75
C VAL A 273 106.83 -20.40 22.21
N THR A 274 105.93 -20.66 23.17
CA THR A 274 106.27 -20.60 24.60
C THR A 274 107.35 -21.64 24.95
N THR A 275 107.21 -22.89 24.50
CA THR A 275 108.23 -23.92 24.76
C THR A 275 109.58 -23.62 24.07
N GLU A 276 109.58 -22.95 22.91
CA GLU A 276 110.82 -22.51 22.26
C GLU A 276 111.48 -21.36 23.05
N ILE A 277 110.70 -20.40 23.55
CA ILE A 277 111.18 -19.32 24.41
C ILE A 277 111.78 -19.88 25.71
N ASP A 278 111.07 -20.79 26.38
CA ASP A 278 111.54 -21.41 27.62
C ASP A 278 112.85 -22.19 27.38
N GLY A 279 112.92 -22.99 26.31
CA GLY A 279 114.13 -23.72 25.92
C GLY A 279 115.27 -22.84 25.37
N LEU A 280 114.99 -21.61 24.93
CA LEU A 280 116.00 -20.58 24.63
C LEU A 280 116.52 -19.93 25.92
N GLN A 281 115.64 -19.65 26.90
CA GLN A 281 116.01 -19.11 28.21
C GLN A 281 116.85 -20.11 29.02
N GLU A 282 116.51 -21.40 28.99
CA GLU A 282 117.31 -22.45 29.63
C GLU A 282 118.72 -22.53 29.02
N ARG A 283 118.83 -22.54 27.69
CA ARG A 283 120.14 -22.50 27.01
C ARG A 283 120.93 -21.23 27.31
N TYR A 284 120.30 -20.07 27.24
CA TYR A 284 120.94 -18.79 27.54
C TYR A 284 121.44 -18.72 29.00
N THR A 285 120.68 -19.25 29.96
CA THR A 285 121.13 -19.28 31.37
C THR A 285 122.25 -20.30 31.59
N ALA A 286 122.25 -21.44 30.89
CA ALA A 286 123.37 -22.38 30.89
C ALA A 286 124.64 -21.76 30.29
N GLU A 287 124.57 -21.18 29.09
CA GLU A 287 125.69 -20.50 28.42
C GLU A 287 126.23 -19.33 29.26
N LEU A 288 125.36 -18.57 29.94
CA LEU A 288 125.76 -17.50 30.86
C LEU A 288 126.53 -18.04 32.07
N ASN A 289 126.10 -19.16 32.65
CA ASN A 289 126.79 -19.81 33.77
C ASN A 289 128.16 -20.37 33.33
N GLU A 290 128.25 -21.00 32.16
CA GLU A 290 129.52 -21.47 31.58
C GLU A 290 130.47 -20.30 31.31
N PHE A 291 129.97 -19.21 30.73
CA PHE A 291 130.73 -17.98 30.50
C PHE A 291 131.26 -17.37 31.81
N GLN A 292 130.44 -17.34 32.87
CA GLN A 292 130.86 -16.86 34.19
C GLN A 292 131.98 -17.75 34.78
N ALA A 293 131.80 -19.08 34.76
CA ALA A 293 132.80 -20.01 35.26
C ALA A 293 134.13 -19.93 34.48
N LEU A 294 134.07 -19.76 33.16
CA LEU A 294 135.25 -19.60 32.32
C LEU A 294 135.92 -18.23 32.52
N SER A 295 135.14 -17.17 32.72
CA SER A 295 135.64 -15.83 33.07
C SER A 295 136.38 -15.84 34.41
N GLU A 296 135.81 -16.46 35.46
CA GLU A 296 136.49 -16.66 36.74
C GLU A 296 137.78 -17.48 36.60
N HIS A 297 137.80 -18.47 35.70
CA HIS A 297 138.99 -19.26 35.43
C HIS A 297 140.08 -18.45 34.73
N PHE A 298 139.74 -17.59 33.77
CA PHE A 298 140.70 -16.66 33.17
C PHE A 298 141.24 -15.64 34.17
N VAL A 299 140.39 -15.06 35.05
CA VAL A 299 140.87 -14.17 36.13
C VAL A 299 141.90 -14.88 37.01
N LYS A 300 141.66 -16.15 37.39
CA LYS A 300 142.63 -16.95 38.17
C LYS A 300 143.92 -17.24 37.40
N ILE A 301 143.86 -17.43 36.08
CA ILE A 301 145.05 -17.58 35.22
C ILE A 301 145.83 -16.26 35.16
N ASP A 302 145.17 -15.13 34.98
CA ASP A 302 145.81 -13.81 34.91
C ASP A 302 146.48 -13.47 36.26
N GLU A 303 145.85 -13.81 37.39
CA GLU A 303 146.45 -13.72 38.73
C GLU A 303 147.68 -14.64 38.89
N GLU A 304 147.61 -15.89 38.43
CA GLU A 304 148.72 -16.85 38.48
C GLU A 304 149.88 -16.39 37.57
N GLN A 305 149.60 -15.89 36.37
CA GLN A 305 150.58 -15.31 35.45
C GLN A 305 151.26 -14.09 36.06
N ALA A 306 150.49 -13.16 36.66
CA ALA A 306 151.06 -12.02 37.38
C ALA A 306 151.96 -12.45 38.55
N ARG A 307 151.63 -13.56 39.25
CA ARG A 307 152.50 -14.13 40.28
C ARG A 307 153.78 -14.72 39.69
N ILE A 308 153.69 -15.46 38.59
CA ILE A 308 154.85 -16.02 37.88
C ILE A 308 155.76 -14.90 37.36
N GLU A 309 155.22 -13.83 36.78
CA GLU A 309 156.01 -12.68 36.32
C GLU A 309 156.73 -11.96 37.48
N GLU A 310 156.12 -11.88 38.67
CA GLU A 310 156.78 -11.36 39.87
C GLU A 310 157.89 -12.31 40.36
N GLU A 311 157.63 -13.63 40.41
CA GLU A 311 158.63 -14.65 40.75
C GLU A 311 159.82 -14.65 39.78
N GLU A 312 159.55 -14.56 38.46
CA GLU A 312 160.60 -14.43 37.44
C GLU A 312 161.38 -13.13 37.60
N ARG A 313 160.73 -11.99 37.86
CA ARG A 313 161.41 -10.71 38.13
C ARG A 313 162.36 -10.79 39.33
N ILE A 314 161.94 -11.46 40.41
CA ILE A 314 162.77 -11.73 41.59
C ILE A 314 163.94 -12.64 41.24
N LEU A 315 163.70 -13.73 40.49
CA LEU A 315 164.76 -14.64 40.03
C LEU A 315 165.75 -13.97 39.07
N GLU A 316 165.30 -13.05 38.21
CA GLU A 316 166.13 -12.26 37.31
C GLU A 316 167.03 -11.30 38.11
N ALA A 317 166.49 -10.66 39.15
CA ALA A 317 167.24 -9.82 40.08
C ALA A 317 168.30 -10.61 40.86
N ILE A 318 167.96 -11.81 41.35
CA ILE A 318 168.93 -12.73 41.99
C ILE A 318 170.02 -13.13 40.98
N ARG A 319 169.65 -13.51 39.74
CA ARG A 319 170.61 -13.83 38.68
C ARG A 319 171.50 -12.64 38.29
N GLU A 320 171.02 -11.39 38.39
CA GLU A 320 171.87 -10.20 38.26
C GLU A 320 172.83 -10.00 39.44
N GLU A 321 172.38 -10.29 40.66
CA GLU A 321 173.19 -10.20 41.87
C GLU A 321 174.33 -11.24 41.86
N GLU A 322 174.03 -12.48 41.50
CA GLU A 322 175.03 -13.53 41.28
C GLU A 322 176.00 -13.18 40.15
N ARG A 323 175.51 -12.64 39.02
CA ARG A 323 176.37 -12.12 37.94
C ARG A 323 177.28 -11.00 38.44
N ARG A 324 176.82 -10.11 39.32
CA ARG A 324 177.64 -9.06 39.96
C ARG A 324 178.74 -9.66 40.85
N GLU A 325 178.46 -10.69 41.64
CA GLU A 325 179.48 -11.36 42.47
C GLU A 325 180.50 -12.16 41.63
N ILE A 326 180.05 -12.89 40.60
CA ILE A 326 180.94 -13.57 39.66
C ILE A 326 181.83 -12.55 38.94
N GLN A 327 181.30 -11.38 38.55
CA GLN A 327 182.09 -10.32 37.92
C GLN A 327 183.13 -9.73 38.89
N LYS A 328 182.83 -9.59 40.19
CA LYS A 328 183.82 -9.21 41.21
C LYS A 328 184.95 -10.24 41.32
N LEU A 329 184.62 -11.54 41.34
CA LEU A 329 185.61 -12.63 41.34
C LEU A 329 186.48 -12.61 40.07
N HIS A 330 185.87 -12.43 38.90
CA HIS A 330 186.61 -12.33 37.63
C HIS A 330 187.55 -11.12 37.62
N ASN A 331 187.10 -9.96 38.12
CA ASN A 331 187.93 -8.75 38.24
C ASN A 331 189.12 -8.96 39.20
N ALA A 332 188.91 -9.69 40.31
CA ALA A 332 189.98 -10.06 41.22
C ALA A 332 191.01 -11.01 40.55
N ALA A 333 190.54 -12.03 39.83
CA ALA A 333 191.39 -12.95 39.08
C ALA A 333 192.25 -12.22 38.01
N VAL A 334 191.67 -11.27 37.28
CA VAL A 334 192.40 -10.43 36.30
C VAL A 334 193.48 -9.58 36.97
N ARG A 335 193.22 -9.02 38.16
CA ARG A 335 194.23 -8.29 38.97
C ARG A 335 195.39 -9.19 39.42
N ILE A 336 195.12 -10.43 39.79
CA ILE A 336 196.16 -11.41 40.16
C ILE A 336 196.99 -11.79 38.92
N GLN A 337 196.34 -12.05 37.78
CA GLN A 337 197.03 -12.38 36.53
C GLN A 337 197.91 -11.24 36.01
N SER A 338 197.50 -9.98 36.15
CA SER A 338 198.32 -8.83 35.72
C SER A 338 199.56 -8.64 36.61
N MET A 339 199.42 -8.80 37.92
CA MET A 339 200.54 -8.80 38.88
C MET A 339 201.56 -9.91 38.57
N TRP A 340 201.09 -11.14 38.29
CA TRP A 340 201.96 -12.25 37.92
C TRP A 340 202.69 -12.03 36.59
N ARG A 341 201.97 -11.58 35.54
CA ARG A 341 202.58 -11.25 34.24
C ARG A 341 203.64 -10.14 34.37
N GLY A 342 203.39 -9.12 35.19
CA GLY A 342 204.37 -8.07 35.49
C GLY A 342 205.61 -8.56 36.26
N SER A 343 205.48 -9.61 37.08
CA SER A 343 206.61 -10.28 37.76
C SER A 343 207.51 -11.04 36.77
N VAL A 344 206.92 -11.77 35.83
CA VAL A 344 207.67 -12.53 34.80
C VAL A 344 208.50 -11.61 33.90
N VAL A 345 207.88 -10.57 33.33
CA VAL A 345 208.55 -9.66 32.38
C VAL A 345 209.76 -8.93 33.00
N ARG A 346 209.69 -8.54 34.29
CA ARG A 346 210.80 -7.89 34.98
C ARG A 346 211.99 -8.84 35.27
N ARG A 347 211.72 -10.14 35.44
CA ARG A 347 212.75 -11.17 35.63
C ARG A 347 213.48 -11.51 34.33
N GLU A 348 212.81 -11.47 33.19
CA GLU A 348 213.43 -11.73 31.88
C GLU A 348 214.30 -10.55 31.39
N TYR A 349 213.96 -9.30 31.76
CA TYR A 349 214.73 -8.12 31.33
C TYR A 349 216.12 -8.01 31.99
N ALA A 350 216.33 -8.65 33.14
CA ALA A 350 217.62 -8.66 33.84
C ALA A 350 218.68 -9.57 33.18
N ALA A 351 218.27 -10.54 32.35
CA ALA A 351 219.15 -11.58 31.82
C ALA A 351 219.84 -11.24 30.48
N LYS A 352 219.37 -10.22 29.75
CA LYS A 352 219.85 -9.90 28.38
C LYS A 352 220.86 -8.75 28.33
N LYS A 353 222.09 -9.01 28.80
CA LYS A 353 223.25 -8.09 28.69
C LYS A 353 224.48 -8.79 28.08
N LYS A 354 224.58 -8.90 26.73
CA LYS A 354 225.83 -9.02 25.91
C LYS A 354 225.54 -9.32 24.40
N LYS A 355 226.39 -8.75 23.52
CA LYS A 355 226.45 -8.84 22.03
C LYS A 355 225.37 -8.05 21.22
N GLY A 356 225.79 -7.31 20.18
CA GLY A 356 224.96 -6.44 19.29
C GLY A 356 225.38 -6.55 17.80
N GLY A 357 224.95 -5.73 16.81
CA GLY A 357 224.01 -4.58 16.76
C GLY A 357 224.01 -3.86 15.37
N LYS A 358 223.36 -2.67 15.26
CA LYS A 358 223.52 -1.56 14.24
C LYS A 358 222.47 -1.36 13.09
N LYS A 359 221.79 -0.17 13.11
CA LYS A 359 221.04 0.61 12.06
C LYS A 359 219.88 -0.10 11.30
N GLY A 360 218.70 0.49 11.01
CA GLY A 360 218.09 1.84 11.17
C GLY A 360 216.58 1.78 10.74
N LYS A 361 215.82 2.80 10.27
CA LYS A 361 215.98 4.27 10.11
C LYS A 361 214.62 4.95 9.70
N LYS A 362 213.87 5.55 10.66
CA LYS A 362 212.79 6.60 10.49
C LYS A 362 211.56 6.31 9.58
N LYS A 363 210.35 6.58 10.09
CA LYS A 363 209.77 7.95 10.06
C LYS A 363 208.81 8.14 11.23
#